data_AF-A0A355SGP7-F1
#
_entry.id   AF-A0A355SGP7-F1
#
_cell.length_a   1.000
_cell.length_b   1.000
_cell.length_c   1.000
_cell.angle_alpha   90.00
_cell.angle_beta   90.00
_cell.angle_gamma   90.00
#
_symmetry.space_group_name_H-M   'P 1'
#
loop_
_entity.id
_entity.type
_entity.pdbx_description
1 polymer ?
#
loop_
_entity_poly.entity_id
_entity_poly.type
_entity_poly.pdbx_seq_one_letter_code
_entity_poly.pdbx_strand_id
1 'polypeptide(L)' 'MAIKAYKPTSPGRRGMTVSTYEEITKTKPEKSLLVSLKRTGGRNAQGKISVR' A
#
# COMPACT_ATOMS: atom_id res chain seq x y z
N MET A 1 -5.28 -12.16 -11.07
CA MET A 1 -5.70 -11.25 -9.98
C MET A 1 -7.22 -11.06 -9.92
N ALA A 2 -7.89 -11.64 -8.92
CA ALA A 2 -9.31 -11.41 -8.66
C ALA A 2 -9.52 -10.25 -7.68
N ILE A 3 -10.69 -9.60 -7.74
CA ILE A 3 -11.10 -8.51 -6.85
C ILE A 3 -12.10 -9.04 -5.83
N LYS A 4 -11.83 -8.86 -4.54
CA LYS A 4 -12.74 -9.16 -3.43
C LYS A 4 -13.48 -7.89 -3.00
N ALA A 5 -14.79 -7.88 -3.18
CA ALA A 5 -15.66 -6.86 -2.60
C ALA A 5 -16.03 -7.23 -1.16
N TYR A 6 -15.95 -6.28 -0.23
CA TYR A 6 -16.36 -6.50 1.16
C TYR A 6 -17.86 -6.29 1.36
N LYS A 7 -18.46 -7.04 2.30
CA LYS A 7 -19.81 -6.74 2.78
C LYS A 7 -19.82 -5.38 3.49
N PRO A 8 -20.87 -4.55 3.34
CA PRO A 8 -20.94 -3.20 3.91
C PRO A 8 -21.29 -3.24 5.42
N THR A 9 -20.40 -3.81 6.24
CA THR A 9 -20.58 -3.92 7.70
C THR A 9 -20.27 -2.61 8.44
N SER A 10 -19.64 -1.65 7.78
CA SER A 10 -19.39 -0.29 8.27
C SER A 10 -19.38 0.70 7.10
N PRO A 11 -19.60 2.02 7.33
CA PRO A 11 -19.61 3.01 6.26
C PRO A 11 -18.31 3.04 5.45
N GLY A 12 -17.15 2.95 6.11
CA GLY A 12 -15.85 2.94 5.44
C GLY A 12 -15.55 1.68 4.61
N ARG A 13 -16.27 0.58 4.85
CA ARG A 13 -16.19 -0.64 4.03
C ARG A 13 -17.16 -0.63 2.85
N ARG A 14 -18.11 0.31 2.80
CA ARG A 14 -19.08 0.43 1.71
C ARG A 14 -18.35 0.85 0.44
N GLY A 15 -18.34 -0.03 -0.57
CA GLY A 15 -17.60 0.18 -1.82
C GLY A 15 -16.11 -0.18 -1.77
N MET A 16 -15.60 -0.68 -0.63
CA MET A 16 -14.22 -1.13 -0.51
C MET A 16 -14.01 -2.43 -1.28
N THR A 17 -12.98 -2.45 -2.13
CA THR A 17 -12.51 -3.63 -2.84
C THR A 17 -11.01 -3.83 -2.58
N VAL A 18 -10.56 -5.08 -2.53
CA VAL A 18 -9.15 -5.44 -2.33
C VAL A 18 -8.80 -6.57 -3.30
N SER A 19 -7.54 -6.63 -3.73
CA SER A 19 -7.02 -7.74 -4.54
C SER A 19 -6.94 -9.03 -3.72
N THR A 20 -7.24 -10.19 -4.30
CA THR A 20 -7.27 -11.46 -3.55
C THR A 20 -5.88 -12.03 -3.20
N TYR A 21 -4.81 -11.51 -3.81
CA TYR A 21 -3.41 -11.89 -3.56
C TYR A 21 -3.11 -13.40 -3.69
N GLU A 22 -3.92 -14.16 -4.42
CA GLU A 22 -3.77 -15.62 -4.59
C GLU A 22 -2.43 -16.04 -5.20
N GLU A 23 -1.83 -15.17 -6.01
CA GLU A 23 -0.54 -15.40 -6.67
C GLU A 23 0.67 -15.14 -5.74
N ILE A 24 0.46 -14.56 -4.54
CA ILE A 24 1.54 -14.28 -3.59
C ILE A 24 1.92 -15.56 -2.84
N THR A 25 3.05 -16.16 -3.20
CA THR A 25 3.54 -17.43 -2.63
C THR A 25 4.32 -17.26 -1.33
N LYS A 26 4.89 -16.07 -1.07
CA LYS A 26 5.70 -15.78 0.12
C LYS A 26 5.39 -14.41 0.68
N THR A 27 5.19 -14.33 1.99
CA THR A 27 4.79 -13.10 2.70
C THR A 27 5.96 -12.24 3.16
N LYS A 28 7.16 -12.81 3.29
CA LYS A 28 8.37 -12.10 3.73
C LYS A 28 9.38 -12.00 2.58
N PRO A 29 9.87 -10.78 2.25
CA PRO A 29 10.88 -10.59 1.22
C PRO A 29 12.26 -11.11 1.66
N GLU A 30 13.17 -11.26 0.70
CA GLU A 30 14.55 -11.67 0.97
C GLU A 30 15.35 -10.53 1.62
N LYS A 31 15.95 -10.78 2.79
CA LYS A 31 16.57 -9.74 3.62
C LYS A 31 17.78 -9.06 2.96
N SER A 32 18.56 -9.80 2.18
CA SER A 32 19.74 -9.32 1.44
C SER A 32 19.41 -8.27 0.39
N LEU A 33 18.19 -8.32 -0.17
CA LEU A 33 17.75 -7.44 -1.26
C LEU A 33 16.97 -6.21 -0.76
N LEU A 34 16.84 -6.03 0.56
CA LEU A 34 16.11 -4.92 1.14
C LEU A 34 17.00 -3.69 1.32
N VAL A 35 16.42 -2.52 1.04
CA VAL A 35 17.01 -1.21 1.36
C VAL A 35 16.00 -0.36 2.14
N SER A 36 16.48 0.56 2.97
CA SER A 36 15.61 1.45 3.73
C SER A 36 15.07 2.57 2.82
N LEU A 37 13.73 2.70 2.77
CA LEU A 37 13.07 3.76 2.00
C LEU A 37 12.69 4.91 2.93
N LYS A 38 13.39 6.05 2.80
CA LYS A 38 13.06 7.28 3.54
C LYS A 38 11.79 7.92 2.98
N ARG A 39 10.88 8.33 3.87
CA ARG A 39 9.65 9.04 3.50
C ARG A 39 9.94 10.53 3.42
N THR A 40 9.60 11.15 2.29
CA THR A 40 9.80 12.59 2.06
C THR A 40 8.64 13.44 2.55
N GLY A 41 7.45 12.85 2.76
CA GLY A 41 6.25 13.57 3.19
C GLY A 41 5.82 14.67 2.21
N GLY A 42 6.11 14.49 0.92
CA GLY A 42 5.83 15.48 -0.13
C GLY A 42 6.77 16.68 -0.16
N ARG A 43 7.86 16.66 0.63
CA ARG A 43 8.86 17.74 0.68
C ARG A 43 10.07 17.47 -0.21
N ASN A 44 10.63 18.54 -0.78
CA ASN A 44 11.87 18.52 -1.53
C ASN A 44 13.11 18.79 -0.64
N ALA A 45 14.30 18.87 -1.26
CA ALA A 45 15.57 19.10 -0.56
C ALA A 45 15.65 20.45 0.19
N GLN A 46 14.83 21.43 -0.19
CA GLN A 46 14.70 22.72 0.48
C GLN A 46 13.68 22.69 1.63
N GLY A 47 13.09 21.54 1.94
CA GLY A 47 12.07 21.38 2.98
C GLY A 47 10.68 21.91 2.61
N LYS A 48 10.48 22.34 1.35
CA LYS A 48 9.21 22.88 0.87
C LYS A 48 8.31 21.77 0.37
N ILE A 49 7.01 21.88 0.62
CA ILE A 49 6.00 20.96 0.07
C ILE A 49 5.93 21.16 -1.44
N SER A 50 6.28 20.13 -2.20
CA SER A 50 6.20 20.11 -3.67
C SER A 50 5.05 19.24 -4.18
N VAL A 51 4.56 18.29 -3.37
CA VAL A 51 3.40 17.44 -3.67
C VAL A 51 2.46 17.46 -2.47
N ARG A 52 1.17 17.73 -2.71
CA ARG A 52 0.10 17.81 -1.70
C ARG A 52 -0.84 16.62 -1.82
#